data_AF-A0A528N6V2-F1
#
_entry.id   AF-A0A528N6V2-F1
#
_cell.length_a   1.000
_cell.length_b   1.000
_cell.length_c   1.000
_cell.angle_alpha   90.00
_cell.angle_beta   90.00
_cell.angle_gamma   90.00
#
_symmetry.space_group_name_H-M   'P 1'
#
loop_
_entity.id
_entity.type
_entity.pdbx_description
1 polymer ?
#
loop_
_entity_poly.entity_id
_entity_poly.type
_entity_poly.pdbx_seq_one_letter_code
_entity_poly.pdbx_strand_id
1 'polypeptide(L)'
;QYQHDVDQYRLGRSLEAVVEDAVNAVGVDLNTASAPLLARVSGLGASLAEAITAHRDANGPFASRRDLLKVSRLGPRAFEQCAGFLRIANGTEPLDASAVHPEAYGVAKKIVAACGRDLRSLMGDSAALKALDPRVFVDERFGLPTV
;
A
#
# COMPACT_ATOMS: atom_id res chain seq x y z
N GLN A 1 17.04 37.44 -20.95
CA GLN A 1 17.19 37.45 -19.48
C GLN A 1 15.81 37.36 -18.83
N TYR A 2 15.18 36.18 -18.81
CA TYR A 2 13.85 35.94 -18.20
C TYR A 2 13.69 34.48 -17.70
N GLN A 3 14.79 33.80 -17.35
CA GLN A 3 14.77 32.37 -17.01
C GLN A 3 15.06 32.07 -15.53
N HIS A 4 15.15 33.09 -14.67
CA HIS A 4 15.47 32.92 -13.25
C HIS A 4 14.26 33.09 -12.29
N ASP A 5 13.06 33.40 -12.79
CA ASP A 5 11.87 33.67 -11.94
C ASP A 5 10.94 32.45 -11.75
N VAL A 6 11.42 31.24 -12.02
CA VAL A 6 10.72 30.04 -11.57
C VAL A 6 11.37 29.63 -10.25
N ASP A 7 10.62 29.75 -9.16
CA ASP A 7 10.99 29.32 -7.81
C ASP A 7 11.27 27.80 -7.86
N GLN A 8 12.53 27.42 -8.17
CA GLN A 8 12.95 26.05 -8.47
C GLN A 8 12.60 25.07 -7.34
N TYR A 9 12.47 25.60 -6.12
CA TYR A 9 12.01 24.87 -4.94
C TYR A 9 10.53 24.44 -5.04
N ARG A 10 9.66 25.33 -5.54
CA ARG A 10 8.22 25.01 -5.75
C ARG A 10 8.03 24.05 -6.93
N LEU A 11 8.82 24.21 -7.99
CA LEU A 11 8.77 23.31 -9.15
C LEU A 11 9.22 21.90 -8.79
N GLY A 12 10.31 21.78 -8.01
CA GLY A 12 10.77 20.50 -7.46
C GLY A 12 9.68 19.81 -6.63
N ARG A 13 9.08 20.51 -5.66
CA ARG A 13 7.98 19.96 -4.84
C ARG A 13 6.78 19.50 -5.66
N SER A 14 6.39 20.25 -6.69
CA SER A 14 5.23 19.89 -7.52
C SER A 14 5.50 18.64 -8.36
N LEU A 15 6.72 18.45 -8.85
CA LEU A 15 7.13 17.23 -9.56
C LEU A 15 7.20 16.03 -8.62
N GLU A 16 7.69 16.23 -7.39
CA GLU A 16 7.73 15.16 -6.38
C GLU A 16 6.32 14.68 -6.00
N ALA A 17 5.38 15.61 -5.80
CA ALA A 17 3.99 15.28 -5.48
C ALA A 17 3.31 14.44 -6.58
N VAL A 18 3.48 14.78 -7.86
CA VAL A 18 2.89 14.02 -8.97
C VAL A 18 3.49 12.61 -9.07
N VAL A 19 4.79 12.46 -8.79
CA VAL A 19 5.45 11.15 -8.76
C VAL A 19 4.96 10.32 -7.59
N GLU A 20 4.82 10.91 -6.40
CA GLU A 20 4.24 10.23 -5.23
C GLU A 20 2.81 9.77 -5.51
N ASP A 21 1.97 10.62 -6.09
CA ASP A 21 0.58 10.27 -6.42
C ASP A 21 0.50 9.10 -7.42
N ALA A 22 1.32 9.12 -8.47
CA ALA A 22 1.36 8.04 -9.45
C ALA A 22 1.84 6.72 -8.84
N VAL A 23 2.88 6.78 -8.00
CA VAL A 23 3.44 5.62 -7.31
C VAL A 23 2.46 5.04 -6.30
N ASN A 24 1.75 5.89 -5.56
CA ASN A 24 0.76 5.48 -4.57
C ASN A 24 -0.51 4.91 -5.24
N ALA A 25 -0.95 5.47 -6.38
CA ALA A 25 -2.09 4.97 -7.14
C ALA A 25 -1.79 3.61 -7.78
N VAL A 26 -0.60 3.45 -8.38
CA VAL A 26 -0.19 2.19 -8.99
C VAL A 26 0.20 1.18 -7.94
N GLY A 27 0.69 1.59 -6.77
CA GLY A 27 1.25 0.82 -5.66
C GLY A 27 2.53 0.05 -6.00
N VAL A 28 3.33 -0.25 -4.99
CA VAL A 28 4.73 -0.71 -5.16
C VAL A 28 4.92 -2.09 -4.58
N ASP A 29 5.46 -3.03 -5.37
CA ASP A 29 5.80 -4.36 -4.86
C ASP A 29 7.01 -4.28 -3.92
N LEU A 30 6.79 -4.66 -2.66
CA LEU A 30 7.76 -4.53 -1.57
C LEU A 30 9.01 -5.40 -1.78
N ASN A 31 8.87 -6.54 -2.44
CA ASN A 31 9.96 -7.51 -2.60
C ASN A 31 10.81 -7.24 -3.82
N THR A 32 10.31 -6.47 -4.79
CA THR A 32 11.03 -6.20 -6.05
C THR A 32 11.42 -4.73 -6.23
N ALA A 33 10.78 -3.80 -5.51
CA ALA A 33 11.07 -2.39 -5.62
C ALA A 33 12.50 -2.04 -5.19
N SER A 34 13.06 -1.04 -5.87
CA SER A 34 14.32 -0.42 -5.51
C SER A 34 14.13 0.61 -4.38
N ALA A 35 15.20 0.89 -3.63
CA ALA A 35 15.15 1.91 -2.58
C ALA A 35 14.66 3.30 -3.08
N PRO A 36 15.09 3.81 -4.25
CA PRO A 36 14.56 5.08 -4.77
C PRO A 36 13.05 5.06 -5.05
N LEU A 37 12.49 3.92 -5.48
CA LEU A 37 11.05 3.78 -5.71
C LEU A 37 10.29 3.72 -4.38
N LEU A 38 10.80 2.96 -3.41
CA LEU A 38 10.22 2.89 -2.07
C LEU A 38 10.25 4.25 -1.35
N ALA A 39 11.27 5.07 -1.60
CA ALA A 39 11.39 6.41 -1.02
C ALA A 39 10.32 7.41 -1.52
N ARG A 40 9.54 7.05 -2.55
CA ARG A 40 8.41 7.83 -3.06
C ARG A 40 7.06 7.37 -2.51
N VAL A 41 7.04 6.35 -1.66
CA VAL A 41 5.82 5.87 -1.03
C VAL A 41 5.49 6.73 0.17
N SER A 42 4.21 7.05 0.35
CA SER A 42 3.73 7.82 1.50
C SER A 42 4.21 7.21 2.83
N GLY A 43 4.78 8.04 3.70
CA GLY A 43 5.33 7.60 5.00
C GLY A 43 6.71 6.93 4.93
N LEU A 44 7.28 6.74 3.73
CA LEU A 44 8.66 6.29 3.54
C LEU A 44 9.53 7.47 3.09
N GLY A 45 10.69 7.62 3.73
CA GLY A 45 11.78 8.47 3.26
C GLY A 45 12.98 7.63 2.82
N ALA A 46 14.00 8.27 2.24
CA ALA A 46 15.20 7.60 1.75
C ALA A 46 15.81 6.62 2.77
N SER A 47 15.96 7.03 4.03
CA SER A 47 16.55 6.18 5.07
C SER A 47 15.70 4.95 5.43
N LEU A 48 14.36 5.04 5.35
CA LEU A 48 13.49 3.89 5.59
C LEU A 48 13.49 2.95 4.39
N ALA A 49 13.51 3.50 3.18
CA ALA A 49 13.59 2.71 1.95
C ALA A 49 14.89 1.87 1.88
N GLU A 50 16.02 2.46 2.28
CA GLU A 50 17.28 1.74 2.45
C GLU A 50 17.19 0.67 3.53
N ALA A 51 16.58 0.97 4.68
CA ALA A 51 16.41 0.00 5.77
C ALA A 51 15.54 -1.20 5.35
N ILE A 52 14.47 -0.96 4.58
CA ILE A 52 13.59 -2.00 4.03
C ILE A 52 14.38 -2.89 3.06
N THR A 53 15.13 -2.28 2.14
CA THR A 53 15.95 -2.98 1.15
C THR A 53 17.02 -3.84 1.85
N ALA A 54 17.76 -3.26 2.80
CA ALA A 54 18.76 -3.98 3.58
C ALA A 54 18.15 -5.13 4.40
N HIS A 55 16.95 -4.93 4.97
CA HIS A 55 16.25 -5.99 5.69
C HIS A 55 15.87 -7.14 4.76
N ARG A 56 15.33 -6.84 3.57
CA ARG A 56 15.00 -7.84 2.54
C ARG A 56 16.24 -8.61 2.11
N ASP A 57 17.34 -7.91 1.87
CA ASP A 57 18.57 -8.53 1.37
C ASP A 57 19.21 -9.45 2.43
N ALA A 58 19.06 -9.11 3.73
CA ALA A 58 19.59 -9.91 4.83
C ALA A 58 18.68 -11.06 5.30
N ASN A 59 17.35 -10.89 5.22
CA ASN A 59 16.38 -11.82 5.80
C ASN A 59 15.55 -12.57 4.75
N GLY A 60 15.72 -12.22 3.47
CA GLY A 60 14.89 -12.71 2.38
C GLY A 60 13.62 -11.88 2.16
N PRO A 61 12.75 -12.33 1.24
CA PRO A 61 11.53 -11.60 0.89
C PRO A 61 10.55 -11.53 2.07
N PHE A 62 9.80 -10.43 2.13
CA PHE A 62 8.69 -10.27 3.06
C PHE A 62 7.53 -11.18 2.67
N ALA A 63 7.02 -11.95 3.64
CA ALA A 63 5.88 -12.84 3.44
C ALA A 63 4.54 -12.13 3.71
N SER A 64 4.56 -11.11 4.56
CA SER A 64 3.39 -10.29 4.90
C SER A 64 3.77 -8.83 5.13
N ARG A 65 2.82 -7.89 4.96
CA ARG A 65 3.05 -6.48 5.29
C ARG A 65 3.46 -6.28 6.75
N ARG A 66 2.93 -7.11 7.67
CA ARG A 66 3.26 -7.04 9.11
C ARG A 66 4.75 -7.27 9.39
N ASP A 67 5.46 -7.96 8.50
CA ASP A 67 6.90 -8.14 8.62
C ASP A 67 7.68 -6.82 8.50
N LEU A 68 7.10 -5.76 7.94
CA LEU A 68 7.68 -4.42 7.95
C LEU A 68 7.94 -3.89 9.37
N LEU A 69 7.18 -4.34 10.37
CA LEU A 69 7.40 -3.97 11.77
C LEU A 69 8.70 -4.56 12.36
N LYS A 70 9.34 -5.49 11.64
CA LYS A 70 10.67 -6.04 11.97
C LYS A 70 11.80 -5.18 11.39
N VAL A 71 11.50 -4.23 10.51
CA VAL A 71 12.49 -3.33 9.91
C VAL A 71 12.88 -2.28 10.94
N SER A 72 14.19 -2.12 11.16
CA SER A 72 14.71 -1.12 12.09
C SER A 72 14.24 0.28 11.72
N ARG A 73 13.79 1.04 12.72
CA ARG A 73 13.25 2.42 12.61
C ARG A 73 11.87 2.55 11.95
N LEU A 74 11.27 1.45 11.48
CA LEU A 74 9.90 1.46 10.98
C LEU A 74 8.92 1.30 12.15
N GLY A 75 8.41 2.44 12.62
CA GLY A 75 7.43 2.48 13.71
C GLY A 75 5.98 2.25 13.25
N PRO A 76 5.04 2.04 14.18
CA PRO A 76 3.64 1.76 13.87
C PRO A 76 2.97 2.87 13.05
N ARG A 77 3.31 4.14 13.29
CA ARG A 77 2.79 5.27 12.50
C ARG A 77 3.29 5.26 11.05
N ALA A 78 4.57 4.95 10.84
CA ALA A 78 5.13 4.85 9.49
C ALA A 78 4.52 3.65 8.75
N PHE A 79 4.30 2.53 9.45
CA PHE A 79 3.61 1.36 8.92
C PHE A 79 2.19 1.70 8.47
N GLU A 80 1.40 2.37 9.30
CA GLU A 80 0.03 2.79 8.96
C GLU A 80 -0.01 3.71 7.73
N GLN A 81 0.99 4.57 7.55
CA GLN A 81 1.04 5.45 6.38
C GLN A 81 1.44 4.74 5.09
N CYS A 82 2.31 3.73 5.15
CA CYS A 82 2.85 3.10 3.95
C CYS A 82 2.16 1.78 3.57
N ALA A 83 1.54 1.07 4.51
CA ALA A 83 1.11 -0.31 4.29
C ALA A 83 0.07 -0.46 3.18
N GLY A 84 -0.79 0.54 2.94
CA GLY A 84 -1.80 0.52 1.89
C GLY A 84 -1.22 0.61 0.47
N PHE A 85 -0.02 1.18 0.34
CA PHE A 85 0.64 1.44 -0.93
C PHE A 85 1.67 0.36 -1.31
N LEU A 86 2.09 -0.47 -0.35
CA LEU A 86 3.05 -1.54 -0.54
C LEU A 86 2.34 -2.86 -0.84
N ARG A 87 2.75 -3.62 -1.85
CA ARG A 87 2.12 -4.89 -2.23
C ARG A 87 3.06 -6.07 -2.10
N ILE A 88 2.49 -7.25 -1.86
CA ILE A 88 3.21 -8.52 -1.84
C ILE A 88 2.42 -9.53 -2.68
N ALA A 89 2.85 -9.74 -3.93
CA ALA A 89 2.10 -10.58 -4.87
C ALA A 89 1.98 -12.05 -4.43
N ASN A 90 3.03 -12.59 -3.80
CA ASN A 90 3.11 -14.00 -3.39
C ASN A 90 3.17 -14.15 -1.86
N GLY A 91 2.49 -13.25 -1.14
CA GLY A 91 2.46 -13.25 0.32
C GLY A 91 1.59 -14.36 0.91
N THR A 92 1.69 -14.54 2.22
CA THR A 92 0.84 -15.47 2.99
C THR A 92 -0.59 -14.95 3.13
N GLU A 93 -0.77 -13.62 3.19
CA GLU A 93 -2.06 -12.94 3.22
C GLU A 93 -2.40 -12.43 1.81
N PRO A 94 -3.39 -12.98 1.10
CA PRO A 94 -3.66 -12.56 -0.28
C PRO A 94 -4.19 -11.12 -0.39
N LEU A 95 -4.73 -10.54 0.68
CA LEU A 95 -5.08 -9.11 0.73
C LEU A 95 -3.86 -8.20 0.63
N ASP A 96 -2.65 -8.68 0.95
CA ASP A 96 -1.40 -7.91 0.79
C ASP A 96 -1.07 -7.63 -0.69
N ALA A 97 -1.67 -8.36 -1.63
CA ALA A 97 -1.56 -8.10 -3.06
C ALA A 97 -2.57 -7.02 -3.56
N SER A 98 -3.45 -6.53 -2.68
CA SER A 98 -4.49 -5.54 -3.01
C SER A 98 -4.17 -4.15 -2.46
N ALA A 99 -4.96 -3.14 -2.80
CA ALA A 99 -4.88 -1.80 -2.19
C ALA A 99 -5.60 -1.71 -0.82
N VAL A 100 -6.18 -2.80 -0.33
CA VAL A 100 -6.88 -2.81 0.96
C VAL A 100 -5.85 -2.58 2.07
N HIS A 101 -6.11 -1.60 2.92
CA HIS A 101 -5.25 -1.31 4.06
C HIS A 101 -5.39 -2.39 5.16
N PRO A 102 -4.32 -2.79 5.89
CA PRO A 102 -4.39 -3.81 6.94
C PRO A 102 -5.45 -3.57 8.02
N GLU A 103 -5.82 -2.32 8.30
CA GLU A 103 -6.89 -1.99 9.24
C GLU A 103 -8.27 -2.49 8.76
N ALA A 104 -8.48 -2.55 7.45
CA ALA A 104 -9.73 -2.94 6.81
C ALA A 104 -9.79 -4.45 6.50
N TYR A 105 -8.77 -5.24 6.88
CA TYR A 105 -8.75 -6.69 6.62
C TYR A 105 -9.94 -7.42 7.24
N GLY A 106 -10.42 -6.95 8.40
CA GLY A 106 -11.62 -7.50 9.02
C GLY A 106 -12.85 -7.37 8.12
N VAL A 107 -13.07 -6.19 7.56
CA VAL A 107 -14.20 -5.91 6.65
C VAL A 107 -14.02 -6.63 5.32
N ALA A 108 -12.83 -6.57 4.72
CA ALA A 108 -12.53 -7.27 3.47
C ALA A 108 -12.76 -8.78 3.58
N LYS A 109 -12.37 -9.41 4.69
CA LYS A 109 -12.63 -10.83 4.93
C LYS A 109 -14.12 -11.15 5.09
N LYS A 110 -14.91 -10.25 5.70
CA LYS A 110 -16.38 -10.39 5.78
C LYS A 110 -17.04 -10.33 4.40
N ILE A 111 -16.61 -9.39 3.55
CA ILE A 111 -17.10 -9.24 2.16
C ILE A 111 -16.81 -10.51 1.36
N VAL A 112 -15.58 -11.02 1.47
CA VAL A 112 -15.16 -12.25 0.80
C VAL A 112 -15.95 -13.47 1.30
N ALA A 113 -16.15 -13.59 2.61
CA ALA A 113 -16.96 -14.65 3.20
C ALA A 113 -18.42 -14.60 2.73
N ALA A 114 -19.01 -13.40 2.61
CA ALA A 114 -20.37 -13.20 2.12
C ALA A 114 -20.54 -13.61 0.64
N CYS A 115 -19.48 -13.50 -0.16
CA CYS A 115 -19.46 -14.02 -1.53
C CYS A 115 -19.38 -15.55 -1.60
N GLY A 116 -19.07 -16.24 -0.49
CA GLY A 116 -19.00 -17.70 -0.43
C GLY A 116 -17.89 -18.34 -1.27
N ARG A 117 -16.84 -17.59 -1.61
CA ARG A 117 -15.76 -18.02 -2.52
C ARG A 117 -14.39 -17.77 -1.90
N ASP A 118 -13.38 -18.46 -2.43
CA ASP A 118 -11.99 -18.25 -2.04
C ASP A 118 -11.50 -16.84 -2.41
N LEU A 119 -10.74 -16.21 -1.52
CA LEU A 119 -10.28 -14.83 -1.63
C LEU A 119 -9.47 -14.59 -2.91
N ARG A 120 -8.66 -15.58 -3.35
CA ARG A 120 -7.88 -15.48 -4.59
C ARG A 120 -8.77 -15.58 -5.84
N SER A 121 -9.84 -16.37 -5.79
CA SER A 121 -10.80 -16.46 -6.90
C SER A 121 -11.61 -15.17 -7.07
N LEU A 122 -11.92 -14.48 -5.96
CA LEU A 122 -12.70 -13.24 -5.95
C LEU A 122 -11.92 -12.03 -6.48
N MET A 123 -10.60 -11.98 -6.24
CA MET A 123 -9.76 -10.91 -6.77
C MET A 123 -9.75 -10.83 -8.31
N GLY A 124 -10.09 -11.93 -9.00
CA GLY A 124 -10.23 -11.97 -10.46
C GLY A 124 -11.68 -11.93 -10.98
N ASP A 125 -12.69 -11.98 -10.12
CA ASP A 125 -14.11 -12.11 -10.50
C ASP A 125 -14.92 -10.90 -10.02
N SER A 126 -14.82 -9.79 -10.78
CA SER A 126 -15.48 -8.53 -10.45
C SER A 126 -17.02 -8.59 -10.52
N ALA A 127 -17.60 -9.62 -11.14
CA ALA A 127 -19.05 -9.75 -11.27
C ALA A 127 -19.70 -10.13 -9.92
N ALA A 128 -19.06 -11.01 -9.15
CA ALA A 128 -19.55 -11.41 -7.83
C ALA A 128 -19.53 -10.24 -6.83
N LEU A 129 -18.49 -9.41 -6.87
CA LEU A 129 -18.36 -8.24 -5.99
C LEU A 129 -19.44 -7.19 -6.25
N LYS A 130 -19.85 -6.98 -7.52
CA LYS A 130 -20.90 -6.02 -7.89
C LYS A 130 -22.31 -6.41 -7.42
N ALA A 131 -22.53 -7.69 -7.10
CA ALA A 131 -23.84 -8.17 -6.66
C ALA A 131 -24.09 -7.94 -5.16
N LEU A 132 -23.06 -7.55 -4.39
CA LEU A 132 -23.18 -7.25 -2.97
C LEU A 132 -23.67 -5.81 -2.73
N ASP A 133 -24.48 -5.63 -1.67
CA ASP A 133 -24.78 -4.30 -1.15
C ASP A 133 -23.66 -3.86 -0.17
N PRO A 134 -22.86 -2.84 -0.51
CA PRO A 134 -21.76 -2.37 0.35
C PRO A 134 -22.25 -1.84 1.70
N ARG A 135 -23.51 -1.39 1.80
CA ARG A 135 -24.08 -0.86 3.05
C ARG A 135 -24.12 -1.88 4.19
N VAL A 136 -24.13 -3.17 3.86
CA VAL A 136 -24.16 -4.27 4.83
C VAL A 136 -22.83 -4.43 5.56
N PHE A 137 -21.73 -3.90 5.01
CA PHE A 137 -20.38 -4.05 5.56
C PHE A 137 -19.84 -2.76 6.21
N VAL A 138 -20.63 -1.69 6.19
CA VAL A 138 -20.34 -0.44 6.92
C VAL A 138 -20.39 -0.71 8.42
N ASP A 139 -19.41 -0.18 9.14
CA ASP A 139 -19.41 -0.18 10.61
C ASP A 139 -19.04 1.20 11.17
N GLU A 140 -18.93 1.31 12.49
CA GLU A 140 -18.57 2.57 13.17
C GLU A 140 -17.17 3.09 12.80
N ARG A 141 -16.31 2.22 12.26
CA ARG A 141 -14.92 2.51 11.89
C ARG A 141 -14.74 2.76 10.39
N PHE A 142 -15.51 2.07 9.55
CA PHE A 142 -15.38 2.10 8.10
C PHE A 142 -16.71 2.46 7.44
N GLY A 143 -16.76 3.67 6.87
CA GLY A 143 -17.92 4.17 6.13
C GLY A 143 -17.98 3.66 4.69
N LEU A 144 -19.08 3.99 4.00
CA LEU A 144 -19.30 3.69 2.57
C LEU A 144 -18.14 4.05 1.62
N PRO A 145 -17.38 5.14 1.80
CA PRO A 145 -16.24 5.43 0.92
C PRO A 145 -15.08 4.43 1.04
N THR A 146 -15.00 3.69 2.16
CA THR A 146 -13.95 2.71 2.43
C THR A 146 -14.36 1.29 2.03
N VAL A 147 -15.66 1.02 1.99
CA VAL A 147 -16.28 -0.29 1.69
C VAL A 147 -16.65 -0.39 0.22
#